data_AF-A0A1F4MBQ8-F1
#
_entry.id   AF-A0A1F4MBQ8-F1
#
_cell.length_a   1.000
_cell.length_b   1.000
_cell.length_c   1.000
_cell.angle_alpha   90.00
_cell.angle_beta   90.00
_cell.angle_gamma   90.00
#
_symmetry.space_group_name_H-M   'P 1'
#
loop_
_entity.id
_entity.type
_entity.pdbx_description
1 polymer ?
#
loop_
_entity_poly.entity_id
_entity_poly.type
_entity_poly.pdbx_seq_one_letter_code
_entity_poly.pdbx_strand_id
1 'polypeptide(L)'
;MNKSIENSSAPWWKHGFVWMVIAGPAIVVVAGFVTLYLAMSRPNEIISDDSYMPSRQSDQSIEARRKESSEAPAMLGRNHATTGIVPPTK
;
A
#
# COMPACT_ATOMS: atom_id res chain seq x y z
N MET A 1 66.86 6.07 26.44
CA MET A 1 66.13 5.73 25.20
C MET A 1 64.64 5.84 25.48
N ASN A 2 64.07 7.01 25.24
CA ASN A 2 62.64 7.27 25.26
C ASN A 2 62.05 6.83 23.92
N LYS A 3 61.28 5.74 23.92
CA LYS A 3 60.60 5.24 22.73
C LYS A 3 59.33 6.09 22.56
N SER A 4 59.26 6.90 21.50
CA SER A 4 58.04 7.57 21.09
C SER A 4 56.97 6.52 20.80
N ILE A 5 55.81 6.63 21.46
CA ILE A 5 54.65 5.79 21.18
C ILE A 5 54.08 6.28 19.85
N GLU A 6 54.60 5.77 18.74
CA GLU A 6 54.02 5.90 17.40
C GLU A 6 52.64 5.23 17.43
N ASN A 7 51.58 6.03 17.56
CA ASN A 7 50.20 5.57 17.40
C ASN A 7 49.93 5.35 15.92
N SER A 8 50.42 4.23 15.38
CA SER A 8 50.14 3.76 14.02
C SER A 8 48.70 3.23 13.93
N SER A 9 47.70 4.09 14.19
CA SER A 9 46.31 3.75 13.89
C SER A 9 46.14 3.64 12.39
N ALA A 10 45.63 2.51 11.92
CA ALA A 10 45.32 2.31 10.51
C ALA A 10 44.32 3.38 10.05
N PRO A 11 44.42 3.88 8.80
CA PRO A 11 43.46 4.84 8.28
C PRO A 11 42.02 4.33 8.40
N TRP A 12 41.10 5.21 8.80
CA TRP A 12 39.72 4.87 9.14
C TRP A 12 38.99 4.09 8.02
N TRP A 13 39.24 4.39 6.75
CA TRP A 13 38.63 3.72 5.59
C TRP A 13 38.96 2.22 5.46
N LYS A 14 39.96 1.72 6.19
CA LYS A 14 40.34 0.29 6.21
C LYS A 14 39.41 -0.53 7.11
N HIS A 15 38.67 0.11 8.00
CA HIS A 15 37.80 -0.57 8.96
C HIS A 15 36.43 -0.86 8.33
N GLY A 16 36.04 -2.14 8.26
CA GLY A 16 34.77 -2.56 7.64
C GLY A 16 33.52 -1.95 8.28
N PHE A 17 33.54 -1.69 9.59
CA PHE A 17 32.39 -1.09 10.29
C PHE A 17 32.05 0.32 9.79
N VAL A 18 33.04 1.11 9.37
CA VAL A 18 32.83 2.44 8.79
C VAL A 18 31.94 2.35 7.56
N TRP A 19 32.16 1.35 6.71
CA TRP A 19 31.35 1.12 5.52
C TRP A 19 29.93 0.70 5.86
N MET A 20 29.70 -0.04 6.94
CA MET A 20 28.35 -0.40 7.39
C MET A 20 27.56 0.84 7.83
N VAL A 21 28.21 1.80 8.50
CA VAL A 21 27.60 3.07 8.90
C VAL A 21 27.29 3.94 7.68
N ILE A 22 28.21 4.02 6.71
CA ILE A 22 28.01 4.80 5.47
C ILE A 22 26.98 4.14 4.54
N ALA A 23 26.88 2.81 4.54
CA ALA A 23 25.97 2.08 3.67
C ALA A 23 24.51 2.43 3.92
N GLY A 24 24.10 2.64 5.17
CA GLY A 24 22.72 3.01 5.50
C GLY A 24 22.26 4.28 4.76
N PRO A 25 22.90 5.44 5.00
CA PRO A 25 22.59 6.68 4.28
C PRO A 25 22.78 6.56 2.75
N ALA A 26 23.83 5.88 2.29
CA ALA A 26 24.09 5.71 0.86
C ALA A 26 22.94 4.98 0.14
N ILE A 27 22.40 3.93 0.75
CA ILE A 27 21.25 3.18 0.19
C ILE A 27 20.02 4.07 0.07
N VAL A 28 19.73 4.92 1.07
CA VAL A 28 18.57 5.82 1.04
C VAL A 28 18.69 6.83 -0.11
N VAL A 29 19.88 7.38 -0.34
CA VAL A 29 20.13 8.30 -1.46
C VAL A 29 19.88 7.60 -2.80
N VAL A 30 20.41 6.38 -2.99
CA VAL A 30 20.18 5.58 -4.20
C VAL A 30 18.69 5.28 -4.38
N ALA A 31 17.99 4.87 -3.32
CA ALA A 31 16.55 4.60 -3.36
C ALA A 31 15.76 5.86 -3.78
N GLY A 32 16.12 7.04 -3.26
CA GLY A 32 15.50 8.30 -3.67
C GLY A 32 15.65 8.59 -5.17
N PHE A 33 16.83 8.34 -5.74
CA PHE A 33 17.02 8.46 -7.20
C PHE A 33 16.22 7.43 -7.99
N VAL A 34 16.11 6.19 -7.50
CA VAL A 34 15.28 5.15 -8.14
C VAL A 34 13.81 5.56 -8.14
N THR A 35 13.30 6.08 -7.01
CA THR A 35 11.93 6.59 -6.92
C THR A 35 11.71 7.78 -7.86
N LEU A 36 12.66 8.72 -7.91
CA LEU A 36 12.61 9.85 -8.83
C LEU A 36 12.58 9.39 -10.30
N TYR A 37 13.43 8.43 -10.65
CA TYR A 37 13.45 7.83 -11.98
C TYR A 37 12.10 7.18 -12.33
N LEU A 38 11.51 6.44 -11.39
CA LEU A 38 10.22 5.80 -11.58
C LEU A 38 9.10 6.83 -11.77
N ALA A 39 9.13 7.91 -11.00
CA ALA A 39 8.16 9.01 -11.10
C ALA A 39 8.24 9.73 -12.45
N MET A 40 9.45 9.94 -12.99
CA MET A 40 9.61 10.53 -14.33
C MET A 40 9.23 9.56 -15.45
N SER A 41 9.48 8.26 -15.28
CA SER A 41 9.28 7.27 -16.33
C SER A 41 7.84 6.78 -16.45
N ARG A 42 7.04 6.87 -15.38
CA ARG A 42 5.65 6.42 -15.35
C ARG A 42 4.74 7.58 -14.98
N PRO A 43 4.35 8.43 -15.96
CA PRO A 43 3.27 9.37 -15.73
C PRO A 43 2.03 8.59 -15.30
N ASN A 44 1.49 8.90 -14.13
CA ASN A 44 0.23 8.31 -13.67
C ASN A 44 -0.83 8.67 -14.71
N GLU A 45 -1.35 7.65 -15.39
CA GLU A 45 -2.59 7.75 -16.16
C GLU A 45 -3.68 8.23 -15.19
N ILE A 46 -4.17 9.44 -15.43
CA ILE A 46 -5.43 9.86 -14.82
C ILE A 46 -6.53 9.00 -15.45
N ILE A 47 -7.22 8.19 -14.63
CA ILE A 47 -8.51 7.64 -15.04
C ILE A 47 -9.39 8.86 -15.31
N SER A 48 -9.57 9.20 -16.59
CA SER A 48 -10.57 10.17 -17.00
C SER A 48 -11.93 9.65 -16.54
N ASP A 49 -12.77 10.53 -15.97
CA ASP A 49 -14.12 10.19 -15.47
C ASP A 49 -14.97 9.47 -16.54
N ASP A 50 -14.66 9.62 -17.83
CA ASP A 50 -15.28 8.88 -18.94
C ASP A 50 -15.03 7.36 -18.92
N SER A 51 -13.98 6.89 -18.22
CA SER A 51 -13.71 5.47 -17.99
C SER A 51 -14.34 4.94 -16.70
N TYR A 52 -14.89 5.82 -15.86
CA TYR A 52 -15.76 5.42 -14.76
C TYR A 52 -17.13 5.11 -15.36
N MET A 53 -17.29 3.88 -15.86
CA MET A 53 -18.61 3.30 -16.06
C MET A 53 -19.10 2.81 -14.69
N PRO A 54 -19.93 3.58 -13.95
CA PRO A 54 -20.61 3.01 -12.80
C PRO A 54 -21.41 1.83 -13.31
N SER A 55 -21.19 0.66 -12.74
CA SER A 55 -21.94 -0.55 -13.04
C SER A 55 -23.39 -0.34 -12.60
N ARG A 56 -24.21 0.35 -13.40
CA ARG A 56 -25.63 0.62 -13.09
C ARG A 56 -26.44 -0.65 -12.80
N GLN A 57 -25.97 -1.81 -13.28
CA GLN A 57 -26.52 -3.11 -12.94
C GLN A 57 -26.35 -3.50 -11.46
N SER A 58 -25.27 -3.08 -10.79
CA SER A 58 -25.11 -3.33 -9.35
C SER A 58 -26.16 -2.56 -8.58
N ASP A 59 -26.30 -1.26 -8.83
CA ASP A 59 -27.18 -0.41 -8.03
C ASP A 59 -28.65 -0.83 -8.15
N GLN A 60 -29.10 -1.19 -9.35
CA GLN A 60 -30.47 -1.67 -9.54
C GLN A 60 -30.72 -3.03 -8.88
N SER A 61 -29.72 -3.92 -8.87
CA SER A 61 -29.82 -5.21 -8.16
C SER A 61 -29.82 -5.02 -6.63
N ILE A 62 -29.07 -4.05 -6.11
CA ILE A 62 -29.02 -3.72 -4.68
C ILE A 62 -30.33 -3.06 -4.24
N GLU A 63 -30.91 -2.17 -5.04
CA GLU A 63 -32.21 -1.56 -4.75
C GLU A 63 -33.35 -2.58 -4.79
N ALA A 64 -33.37 -3.47 -5.79
CA ALA A 64 -34.34 -4.56 -5.88
C ALA A 64 -34.23 -5.52 -4.69
N ARG A 65 -32.99 -5.90 -4.33
CA ARG A 65 -32.67 -6.73 -3.15
C ARG A 65 -33.03 -6.07 -1.84
N ARG A 66 -32.86 -4.75 -1.73
CA ARG A 66 -33.26 -3.95 -0.55
C ARG A 66 -34.78 -3.92 -0.41
N LYS A 67 -35.53 -3.75 -1.50
CA LYS A 67 -36.99 -3.80 -1.49
C LYS A 67 -37.49 -5.18 -1.05
N GLU A 68 -36.94 -6.25 -1.64
CA GLU A 68 -37.25 -7.64 -1.26
C GLU A 68 -36.90 -7.93 0.21
N SER A 69 -35.75 -7.42 0.69
CA SER A 69 -35.34 -7.57 2.09
C SER A 69 -36.20 -6.76 3.07
N SER A 70 -36.83 -5.67 2.61
CA SER A 70 -37.71 -4.83 3.42
C SER A 70 -39.09 -5.47 3.64
N GLU A 71 -39.46 -6.46 2.83
CA GLU A 71 -40.69 -7.26 2.94
C GLU A 71 -40.43 -8.64 3.57
N ALA A 72 -39.18 -8.92 3.98
CA ALA A 72 -38.80 -10.19 4.57
C ALA A 72 -39.48 -10.40 5.94
N PRO A 73 -39.95 -11.62 6.26
CA PRO A 73 -40.57 -11.92 7.55
C PRO A 73 -39.67 -11.49 8.71
N ALA A 74 -40.25 -10.83 9.72
CA ALA A 74 -39.53 -10.20 10.84
C ALA A 74 -38.52 -11.12 11.55
N MET A 75 -38.74 -12.44 11.52
CA MET A 75 -37.84 -13.45 12.09
C MET A 75 -36.50 -13.57 11.35
N LEU A 76 -36.46 -13.32 10.03
CA LEU A 76 -35.26 -13.40 9.17
C LEU A 76 -34.45 -12.10 9.16
N GLY A 77 -35.05 -10.96 9.51
CA GLY A 77 -34.42 -9.64 9.46
C GLY A 77 -33.62 -9.24 10.70
N ARG A 78 -33.63 -10.04 11.78
CA ARG A 78 -33.17 -9.60 13.12
C ARG A 78 -31.68 -9.19 13.21
N ASN A 79 -30.80 -9.62 12.29
CA ASN A 79 -29.37 -9.26 12.30
C ASN A 79 -28.76 -9.01 10.90
N HIS A 80 -29.56 -8.87 9.84
CA HIS A 80 -29.07 -8.77 8.45
C HIS A 80 -29.13 -7.35 7.87
N ALA A 81 -29.00 -6.31 8.71
CA ALA A 81 -29.15 -4.91 8.30
C ALA A 81 -28.08 -4.42 7.30
N THR A 82 -26.90 -5.02 7.27
CA THR A 82 -25.79 -4.66 6.36
C THR A 82 -25.70 -5.55 5.11
N THR A 83 -26.09 -6.83 5.19
CA THR A 83 -25.88 -7.81 4.09
C THR A 83 -27.18 -8.14 3.32
N GLY A 84 -28.36 -7.79 3.86
CA GLY A 84 -29.65 -8.21 3.30
C GLY A 84 -29.93 -9.70 3.49
N ILE A 85 -31.15 -10.14 3.20
CA ILE A 85 -31.53 -11.57 3.28
C ILE A 85 -31.21 -12.27 1.95
N VAL A 86 -30.47 -13.38 1.99
CA VAL A 86 -30.28 -14.24 0.81
C VAL A 86 -31.55 -15.10 0.66
N PRO A 87 -32.31 -14.98 -0.45
CA PRO A 87 -33.51 -15.76 -0.65
C PRO A 87 -33.14 -17.23 -0.79
N PRO A 88 -33.98 -18.16 -0.28
CA PRO A 88 -33.73 -19.58 -0.43
C PRO A 88 -33.80 -19.94 -1.92
N THR A 89 -32.79 -20.66 -2.39
CA THR A 89 -32.80 -21.31 -3.70
C THR A 89 -33.91 -22.36 -3.71
N LYS A 90 -34.84 -22.24 -4.66
CA LYS A 90 -35.88 -23.24 -4.92
C LYS A 90 -35.29 -24.50 -5.55
#